data_AF-W8AUS7-F1
#
_entry.id   AF-W8AUS7-F1
#
_cell.length_a   1.000
_cell.length_b   1.000
_cell.length_c   1.000
_cell.angle_alpha   90.00
_cell.angle_beta   90.00
_cell.angle_gamma   90.00
#
_symmetry.space_group_name_H-M   'P 1'
#
loop_
_entity.id
_entity.type
_entity.pdbx_description
1 polymer ?
#
loop_
_entity_poly.entity_id
_entity_poly.type
_entity_poly.pdbx_seq_one_letter_code
_entity_poly.pdbx_strand_id
1 'polypeptide(L)'
;MLTLLLRNSVVCVRQPNCSNVGGAVRQFRVTIRQEAQLPNLSAYDVNLILRENEYLQTFPEDDSIVRSYESNQLSSNKPCEDSRTEATFLHKSGFICGVFDGHGGPACSQVISKRLLRYVAAGVIDRRTLKEVIAKDYNSQSFLKCHNDKADFVAEIKNIYEHSFKDYVHTISSQAVEDIALEITNAFMRLDEDLSREALNHTNMRTMSVAMSGLLK
;
A
#
# COMPACT_ATOMS: atom_id res chain seq x y z
N MET A 1 -13.18 3.96 -29.94
CA MET A 1 -12.56 5.29 -29.75
C MET A 1 -11.12 5.17 -30.21
N LEU A 2 -10.73 5.91 -31.25
CA LEU A 2 -9.35 5.92 -31.74
C LEU A 2 -8.67 7.14 -31.14
N THR A 3 -7.56 6.93 -30.42
CA THR A 3 -6.74 8.01 -29.86
C THR A 3 -5.41 8.02 -30.60
N LEU A 4 -5.12 9.13 -31.28
CA LEU A 4 -3.85 9.36 -31.97
C LEU A 4 -3.01 10.34 -31.15
N LEU A 5 -1.84 9.89 -30.71
CA LEU A 5 -0.85 10.70 -30.03
C LEU A 5 0.13 11.24 -31.07
N LEU A 6 0.01 12.52 -31.41
CA LEU A 6 0.99 13.25 -32.21
C LEU A 6 1.86 14.08 -31.27
N ARG A 7 3.11 14.38 -31.69
CA ARG A 7 4.16 15.01 -30.86
C ARG A 7 3.69 16.14 -29.93
N ASN A 8 2.72 16.95 -30.35
CA ASN A 8 2.17 18.08 -29.58
C ASN A 8 0.63 18.12 -29.55
N SER A 9 -0.06 17.01 -29.83
CA SER A 9 -1.54 17.00 -29.88
C SER A 9 -2.12 15.61 -29.66
N VAL A 10 -3.12 15.52 -28.79
CA VAL A 10 -3.94 14.33 -28.64
C VAL A 10 -5.23 14.49 -29.43
N VAL A 11 -5.38 13.72 -30.50
CA VAL A 11 -6.60 13.71 -31.31
C VAL A 11 -7.46 12.54 -30.88
N CYS A 12 -8.62 12.85 -30.31
CA CYS A 12 -9.59 11.85 -29.87
C CYS A 12 -10.75 11.80 -30.85
N VAL A 13 -10.86 10.71 -31.60
CA VAL A 13 -11.94 10.50 -32.57
C VAL A 13 -13.00 9.62 -31.92
N ARG A 14 -14.17 10.22 -31.67
CA ARG A 14 -15.36 9.52 -31.19
C ARG A 14 -16.43 9.53 -32.27
N GLN A 15 -16.98 8.36 -32.54
CA GLN A 15 -18.19 8.23 -33.34
C GLN A 15 -19.38 8.35 -32.38
N PRO A 16 -20.29 9.32 -32.56
CA PRO A 16 -21.49 9.38 -31.74
C PRO A 16 -22.38 8.17 -32.06
N ASN A 17 -23.08 7.65 -31.04
CA ASN A 17 -24.16 6.68 -31.24
C ASN A 17 -25.30 7.39 -31.99
N CYS A 18 -25.52 7.02 -33.26
CA CYS A 18 -26.64 7.51 -34.04
C CYS A 18 -27.91 6.73 -33.65
N SER A 19 -28.87 7.38 -32.99
CA SER A 19 -30.24 6.88 -32.88
C SER A 19 -31.10 7.46 -34.02
N ASN A 20 -31.63 6.53 -34.82
CA ASN A 20 -32.73 6.61 -35.79
C ASN A 20 -32.54 7.18 -37.22
N VAL A 21 -32.69 6.23 -38.15
CA VAL A 21 -33.55 6.19 -39.36
C VAL A 21 -33.61 7.45 -40.25
N GLY A 22 -32.94 7.34 -41.40
CA GLY A 22 -33.20 8.17 -42.59
C GLY A 22 -31.97 8.96 -43.07
N GLY A 23 -31.21 8.39 -44.00
CA GLY A 23 -30.17 9.11 -44.77
C GLY A 23 -28.87 9.40 -44.00
N ALA A 24 -28.03 8.38 -43.81
CA ALA A 24 -26.81 8.50 -43.01
C ALA A 24 -25.60 9.06 -43.82
N VAL A 25 -25.31 10.35 -43.67
CA VAL A 25 -23.94 10.87 -43.88
C VAL A 25 -23.17 10.69 -42.57
N ARG A 26 -22.10 9.88 -42.58
CA ARG A 26 -21.25 9.65 -41.41
C ARG A 26 -20.46 10.93 -41.08
N GLN A 27 -20.92 11.70 -40.10
CA GLN A 27 -20.21 12.88 -39.60
C GLN A 27 -19.28 12.49 -38.44
N PHE A 28 -17.97 12.48 -38.70
CA PHE A 28 -16.96 12.33 -37.66
C PHE A 28 -16.68 13.70 -37.04
N ARG A 29 -16.87 13.84 -35.72
CA ARG A 29 -16.53 15.06 -34.99
C ARG A 29 -15.11 14.92 -34.44
N VAL A 30 -14.16 15.61 -35.08
CA VAL A 30 -12.77 15.69 -34.60
C VAL A 30 -12.70 16.84 -33.59
N THR A 31 -12.35 16.52 -32.34
CA THR A 31 -12.09 17.54 -31.32
C THR A 31 -10.59 17.61 -31.11
N ILE A 32 -9.97 18.70 -31.54
CA ILE A 32 -8.54 18.96 -31.31
C ILE A 32 -8.46 19.68 -29.95
N ARG A 33 -7.96 18.99 -28.93
CA ARG A 33 -7.55 19.66 -27.69
C ARG A 33 -6.09 20.08 -27.86
N GLN A 34 -5.88 21.37 -27.97
CA GLN A 34 -4.54 21.95 -27.84
C GLN A 34 -4.16 21.78 -26.37
N GLU A 35 -3.14 20.96 -26.08
CA GLU A 35 -2.63 20.86 -24.73
C GLU A 35 -2.23 22.26 -24.28
N ALA A 36 -2.80 22.71 -23.16
CA ALA A 36 -2.23 23.84 -22.43
C ALA A 36 -0.75 23.52 -22.25
N GLN A 37 0.15 24.41 -22.67
CA GLN A 37 1.59 24.20 -22.54
C GLN A 37 1.88 23.72 -21.12
N LEU A 38 2.23 22.44 -20.98
CA LEU A 38 2.67 21.89 -19.71
C LEU A 38 3.82 22.78 -19.23
N PRO A 39 3.85 23.19 -17.96
CA PRO A 39 4.93 24.03 -17.46
C PRO A 39 6.26 23.33 -17.78
N ASN A 40 7.12 23.99 -18.55
CA ASN A 40 8.46 23.51 -18.82
C ASN A 40 9.27 23.61 -17.52
N LEU A 41 9.27 22.54 -16.74
CA LEU A 41 10.12 22.41 -15.56
C LEU A 41 11.58 22.48 -16.01
N SER A 42 12.38 23.29 -15.33
CA SER A 42 13.82 23.29 -15.59
C SER A 42 14.42 21.96 -15.10
N ALA A 43 15.60 21.58 -15.61
CA ALA A 43 16.31 20.40 -15.11
C ALA A 43 16.59 20.48 -13.59
N TYR A 44 16.73 21.70 -13.05
CA TYR A 44 16.85 21.93 -11.62
C TYR A 44 15.55 21.60 -10.87
N ASP A 45 14.41 22.08 -11.37
CA ASP A 45 13.09 21.81 -10.76
C ASP A 45 12.75 20.31 -10.79
N VAL A 46 13.07 19.64 -11.90
CA VAL A 46 12.90 18.19 -12.04
C VAL A 46 13.73 17.45 -10.98
N ASN A 47 14.99 17.83 -10.80
CA ASN A 47 15.84 17.22 -9.77
C ASN A 47 15.30 17.48 -8.35
N LEU A 48 14.78 18.67 -8.08
CA LEU A 48 14.21 18.99 -6.77
C LEU A 48 12.99 18.10 -6.47
N ILE A 49 12.10 17.94 -7.46
CA ILE A 49 10.90 17.09 -7.34
C ILE A 49 11.29 15.61 -7.16
N LEU A 50 12.23 15.11 -7.97
CA LEU A 50 12.65 13.71 -7.89
C LEU A 50 13.35 13.40 -6.56
N ARG A 51 14.10 14.35 -5.99
CA ARG A 51 14.83 14.15 -4.75
C ARG A 51 14.00 14.30 -3.48
N GLU A 52 12.79 14.84 -3.58
CA GLU A 52 11.94 15.17 -2.41
C GLU A 52 11.67 13.96 -1.50
N ASN A 53 11.49 12.77 -2.08
CA ASN A 53 11.14 11.54 -1.35
C ASN A 53 12.18 10.42 -1.46
N GLU A 54 13.41 10.76 -1.87
CA GLU A 54 14.52 9.83 -1.87
C GLU A 54 14.88 9.41 -0.44
N TYR A 55 15.12 8.11 -0.27
CA TYR A 55 15.48 7.52 1.00
C TYR A 55 16.54 6.43 0.79
N LEU A 56 17.60 6.48 1.59
CA LEU A 56 18.68 5.50 1.60
C LEU A 56 18.83 4.97 3.03
N GLN A 57 18.79 3.65 3.17
CA GLN A 57 19.11 2.96 4.41
C GLN A 57 20.31 2.07 4.18
N THR A 58 21.37 2.26 4.97
CA THR A 58 22.53 1.38 5.02
C THR A 58 22.53 0.64 6.34
N PHE A 59 22.87 -0.64 6.32
CA PHE A 59 22.96 -1.47 7.51
C PHE A 59 24.43 -1.74 7.86
N PRO A 60 24.75 -1.94 9.15
CA PRO A 60 26.09 -2.35 9.57
C PRO A 60 26.46 -3.73 8.97
N GLU A 61 27.72 -3.90 8.58
CA GLU A 61 28.20 -5.09 7.87
C GLU A 61 28.12 -6.39 8.69
N ASP A 62 28.16 -6.31 10.02
CA ASP A 62 28.36 -7.49 10.88
C ASP A 62 27.08 -8.27 11.24
N ASP A 63 25.88 -7.70 11.05
CA ASP A 63 24.61 -8.29 11.55
C ASP A 63 23.45 -8.31 10.53
N SER A 64 23.68 -7.83 9.30
CA SER A 64 22.61 -7.64 8.32
C SER A 64 22.77 -8.48 7.06
N ILE A 65 21.68 -9.15 6.64
CA ILE A 65 21.64 -9.93 5.38
C ILE A 65 21.67 -8.99 4.16
N VAL A 66 21.14 -7.77 4.32
CA VAL A 66 21.04 -6.76 3.28
C VAL A 66 22.01 -5.63 3.62
N ARG A 67 22.91 -5.28 2.69
CA ARG A 67 23.87 -4.18 2.88
C ARG A 67 23.19 -2.81 2.97
N SER A 68 22.31 -2.52 2.03
CA SER A 68 21.57 -1.26 1.94
C SER A 68 20.36 -1.41 1.02
N TYR A 69 19.42 -0.47 1.12
CA TYR A 69 18.38 -0.29 0.11
C TYR A 69 18.11 1.20 -0.12
N GLU A 70 17.62 1.49 -1.32
CA GLU A 70 17.21 2.83 -1.75
C GLU A 70 15.75 2.79 -2.17
N SER A 71 14.97 3.78 -1.78
CA SER A 71 13.59 3.92 -2.20
C SER A 71 13.23 5.36 -2.50
N ASN A 72 12.41 5.58 -3.53
CA ASN A 72 11.84 6.88 -3.87
C ASN A 72 10.33 6.77 -4.13
N GLN A 73 9.60 7.89 -4.02
CA GLN A 73 8.16 7.95 -4.27
C GLN A 73 7.80 9.24 -5.02
N LEU A 74 7.23 9.10 -6.21
CA LEU A 74 6.78 10.21 -7.04
C LEU A 74 5.27 10.14 -7.24
N SER A 75 4.54 11.01 -6.57
CA SER A 75 3.09 11.00 -6.54
C SER A 75 2.49 11.52 -7.85
N SER A 76 1.59 10.74 -8.46
CA SER A 76 0.77 11.18 -9.60
C SER A 76 -0.51 11.91 -9.17
N ASN A 77 -0.95 11.68 -7.93
CA ASN A 77 -2.16 12.22 -7.32
C ASN A 77 -1.87 12.99 -6.01
N LYS A 78 -2.83 13.81 -5.59
CA LYS A 78 -2.81 14.55 -4.32
C LYS A 78 -4.16 14.36 -3.61
N PRO A 79 -4.22 13.66 -2.45
CA PRO A 79 -3.11 12.97 -1.78
C PRO A 79 -2.55 11.78 -2.59
N CYS A 80 -1.32 11.36 -2.29
CA CYS A 80 -0.71 10.18 -2.90
C CYS A 80 -1.36 8.90 -2.37
N GLU A 81 -1.82 8.04 -3.26
CA GLU A 81 -2.45 6.76 -2.89
C GLU A 81 -1.45 5.62 -2.73
N ASP A 82 -0.25 5.74 -3.31
CA ASP A 82 0.80 4.76 -3.11
C ASP A 82 1.34 4.83 -1.69
N SER A 83 1.64 3.68 -1.11
CA SER A 83 2.32 3.56 0.18
C SER A 83 3.44 2.53 0.08
N ARG A 84 4.46 2.67 0.92
CA ARG A 84 5.58 1.74 1.01
C ARG A 84 5.91 1.49 2.46
N THR A 85 6.45 0.31 2.75
CA THR A 85 6.96 0.00 4.09
C THR A 85 8.10 -0.99 3.98
N GLU A 86 9.18 -0.68 4.67
CA GLU A 86 10.40 -1.47 4.72
C GLU A 86 10.73 -1.75 6.20
N ALA A 87 11.13 -2.98 6.53
CA ALA A 87 11.37 -3.38 7.90
C ALA A 87 12.38 -4.52 8.04
N THR A 88 13.07 -4.55 9.19
CA THR A 88 13.91 -5.67 9.60
C THR A 88 13.20 -6.48 10.67
N PHE A 89 13.30 -7.80 10.61
CA PHE A 89 12.76 -8.70 11.63
C PHE A 89 13.52 -8.56 12.97
N LEU A 90 12.79 -8.54 14.09
CA LEU A 90 13.39 -8.46 15.43
C LEU A 90 13.73 -9.83 16.03
N HIS A 91 13.02 -10.88 15.60
CA HIS A 91 13.11 -12.23 16.16
C HIS A 91 13.62 -13.27 15.15
N LYS A 92 14.02 -12.82 13.96
CA LYS A 92 14.54 -13.65 12.88
C LYS A 92 15.53 -12.81 12.09
N SER A 93 16.59 -13.40 11.55
CA SER A 93 17.43 -12.68 10.60
C SER A 93 16.69 -12.59 9.27
N GLY A 94 16.27 -11.38 8.90
CA GLY A 94 15.47 -11.15 7.70
C GLY A 94 15.16 -9.68 7.48
N PHE A 95 14.89 -9.35 6.21
CA PHE A 95 14.40 -8.05 5.78
C PHE A 95 13.12 -8.26 4.95
N ILE A 96 12.15 -7.37 5.13
CA ILE A 96 10.90 -7.38 4.39
C ILE A 96 10.55 -5.97 3.93
N CYS A 97 10.06 -5.85 2.71
CA CYS A 97 9.55 -4.60 2.18
C CYS A 97 8.30 -4.86 1.34
N GLY A 98 7.46 -3.83 1.21
CA GLY A 98 6.23 -3.87 0.43
C GLY A 98 5.91 -2.52 -0.18
N VAL A 99 5.35 -2.55 -1.38
CA VAL A 99 4.79 -1.40 -2.10
C VAL A 99 3.31 -1.67 -2.32
N PHE A 100 2.49 -0.67 -2.03
CA PHE A 100 1.05 -0.77 -1.93
C PHE A 100 0.40 0.32 -2.78
N ASP A 101 -0.21 -0.07 -3.88
CA ASP A 101 -0.93 0.82 -4.79
C ASP A 101 -2.39 0.90 -4.34
N GLY A 102 -2.73 2.00 -3.66
CA GLY A 102 -4.09 2.30 -3.21
C GLY A 102 -4.95 2.89 -4.32
N HIS A 103 -6.27 2.84 -4.15
CA HIS A 103 -7.20 3.53 -5.05
C HIS A 103 -8.38 4.11 -4.26
N GLY A 104 -9.06 5.13 -4.79
CA GLY A 104 -10.26 5.67 -4.12
C GLY A 104 -9.94 6.28 -2.75
N GLY A 105 -8.74 6.82 -2.60
CA GLY A 105 -8.20 7.40 -1.37
C GLY A 105 -6.99 6.61 -0.82
N PRO A 106 -6.11 7.28 -0.05
CA PRO A 106 -4.87 6.68 0.47
C PRO A 106 -5.09 5.82 1.73
N ALA A 107 -6.32 5.72 2.23
CA ALA A 107 -6.59 5.14 3.54
C ALA A 107 -6.26 3.64 3.59
N CYS A 108 -6.69 2.86 2.58
CA CYS A 108 -6.44 1.42 2.52
C CYS A 108 -4.94 1.11 2.42
N SER A 109 -4.24 1.71 1.45
CA SER A 109 -2.81 1.46 1.24
C SER A 109 -1.96 1.85 2.46
N GLN A 110 -2.26 2.96 3.12
CA GLN A 110 -1.57 3.37 4.35
C GLN A 110 -1.79 2.40 5.51
N VAL A 111 -3.01 1.87 5.65
CA VAL A 111 -3.32 0.92 6.73
C VAL A 111 -2.65 -0.42 6.46
N ILE A 112 -2.77 -0.94 5.24
CA ILE A 112 -2.16 -2.21 4.85
C ILE A 112 -0.64 -2.13 4.95
N SER A 113 -0.01 -1.05 4.47
CA SER A 113 1.45 -0.93 4.46
C SER A 113 2.04 -1.05 5.86
N LYS A 114 1.36 -0.46 6.85
CA LYS A 114 1.74 -0.56 8.26
C LYS A 114 1.39 -1.92 8.85
N ARG A 115 0.23 -2.50 8.56
CA ARG A 115 -0.23 -3.69 9.30
C ARG A 115 0.32 -5.00 8.72
N LEU A 116 0.31 -5.15 7.40
CA LEU A 116 0.52 -6.44 6.74
C LEU A 116 1.86 -7.09 7.08
N LEU A 117 2.94 -6.32 7.02
CA LEU A 117 4.28 -6.85 7.30
C LEU A 117 4.36 -7.39 8.73
N ARG A 118 3.62 -6.80 9.69
CA ARG A 118 3.58 -7.25 11.09
C ARG A 118 2.83 -8.57 11.23
N TYR A 119 1.73 -8.76 10.49
CA TYR A 119 1.01 -10.04 10.43
C TYR A 119 1.89 -11.15 9.84
N VAL A 120 2.60 -10.84 8.74
CA VAL A 120 3.58 -11.76 8.13
C VAL A 120 4.69 -12.08 9.12
N ALA A 121 5.23 -11.08 9.81
CA ALA A 121 6.32 -11.28 10.76
C ALA A 121 5.92 -12.18 11.93
N ALA A 122 4.71 -12.02 12.46
CA ALA A 122 4.21 -12.89 13.52
C ALA A 122 3.96 -14.35 13.05
N GLY A 123 3.53 -14.56 11.80
CA GLY A 123 3.29 -15.89 11.23
C GLY A 123 4.57 -16.69 10.95
N VAL A 124 5.60 -16.01 10.45
CA VAL A 124 6.86 -16.63 9.95
C VAL A 124 7.88 -16.94 11.07
N ILE A 125 7.71 -16.36 12.27
CA ILE A 125 8.57 -16.69 13.41
C ILE A 125 8.22 -18.05 14.01
N ASP A 126 9.20 -18.70 14.61
CA ASP A 126 9.00 -19.98 15.27
C ASP A 126 8.08 -19.84 16.50
N ARG A 127 7.24 -20.86 16.74
CA ARG A 127 6.21 -20.79 17.81
C ARG A 127 6.81 -20.73 19.20
N ARG A 128 8.06 -21.17 19.37
CA ARG A 128 8.78 -21.03 20.63
C ARG A 128 9.04 -19.55 20.90
N THR A 129 9.71 -18.85 19.98
CA THR A 129 9.95 -17.41 20.12
C THR A 129 8.65 -16.61 20.15
N LEU A 130 7.63 -16.99 19.37
CA LEU A 130 6.31 -16.35 19.45
C LEU A 130 5.73 -16.38 20.88
N LYS A 131 5.78 -17.53 21.56
CA LYS A 131 5.32 -17.66 22.95
C LYS A 131 6.15 -16.84 23.94
N GLU A 132 7.46 -16.76 23.72
CA GLU A 132 8.36 -15.92 24.53
C GLU A 132 8.04 -14.43 24.38
N VAL A 133 7.70 -13.99 23.16
CA VAL A 133 7.26 -12.61 22.89
C VAL A 133 5.92 -12.33 23.56
N ILE A 134 4.96 -13.26 23.44
CA ILE A 134 3.64 -13.14 24.08
C ILE A 134 3.77 -12.97 25.61
N ALA A 135 4.71 -13.68 26.23
CA ALA A 135 4.94 -13.62 27.67
C ALA A 135 5.54 -12.28 28.17
N LYS A 136 6.13 -11.47 27.29
CA LYS A 136 6.87 -10.24 27.64
C LYS A 136 6.08 -8.94 27.45
N ASP A 137 4.74 -9.03 27.40
CA ASP A 137 3.84 -7.92 27.05
C ASP A 137 4.18 -7.30 25.69
N TYR A 138 3.52 -7.82 24.65
CA TYR A 138 3.82 -7.51 23.26
C TYR A 138 2.80 -6.56 22.63
N ASN A 139 3.24 -5.93 21.55
CA ASN A 139 2.38 -5.19 20.64
C ASN A 139 2.78 -5.44 19.17
N SER A 140 2.06 -4.81 18.25
CA SER A 140 2.33 -4.90 16.80
C SER A 140 3.73 -4.44 16.37
N GLN A 141 4.42 -3.62 17.17
CA GLN A 141 5.80 -3.17 16.90
C GLN A 141 6.85 -4.16 17.43
N SER A 142 6.48 -5.15 18.24
CA SER A 142 7.42 -6.10 18.84
C SER A 142 8.07 -7.05 17.80
N PHE A 143 7.52 -7.17 16.60
CA PHE A 143 7.98 -8.15 15.60
C PHE A 143 8.90 -7.57 14.53
N LEU A 144 8.75 -6.28 14.23
CA LEU A 144 9.44 -5.60 13.14
C LEU A 144 9.97 -4.24 13.58
N LYS A 145 11.21 -3.96 13.15
CA LYS A 145 11.77 -2.62 13.14
C LYS A 145 11.52 -1.99 11.77
N CYS A 146 10.48 -1.15 11.68
CA CYS A 146 10.20 -0.40 10.46
C CYS A 146 11.24 0.70 10.24
N HIS A 147 11.57 0.92 8.96
CA HIS A 147 12.42 1.99 8.48
C HIS A 147 11.57 2.99 7.70
N ASN A 148 11.97 4.26 7.67
CA ASN A 148 11.24 5.33 6.96
C ASN A 148 9.74 5.51 7.34
N ASP A 149 9.35 5.18 8.57
CA ASP A 149 7.96 5.37 9.01
C ASP A 149 7.69 6.81 9.43
N LYS A 150 7.06 7.60 8.54
CA LYS A 150 6.81 9.04 8.73
C LYS A 150 5.44 9.37 9.32
N ALA A 151 4.53 8.39 9.45
CA ALA A 151 3.16 8.62 9.90
C ALA A 151 2.83 7.71 11.09
N ASP A 152 1.89 8.08 11.96
CA ASP A 152 1.32 7.14 12.94
C ASP A 152 -0.21 7.17 12.84
N PHE A 153 -0.84 6.08 13.26
CA PHE A 153 -2.28 6.02 13.36
C PHE A 153 -2.76 6.90 14.52
N VAL A 154 -3.96 7.44 14.38
CA VAL A 154 -4.64 8.10 15.50
C VAL A 154 -5.00 7.05 16.56
N ALA A 155 -4.82 7.41 17.83
CA ALA A 155 -4.93 6.51 18.98
C ALA A 155 -6.21 5.65 18.99
N GLU A 156 -7.36 6.23 18.63
CA GLU A 156 -8.65 5.53 18.57
C GLU A 156 -8.63 4.30 17.66
N ILE A 157 -8.03 4.44 16.47
CA ILE A 157 -7.95 3.36 15.48
C ILE A 157 -6.80 2.41 15.82
N LYS A 158 -5.71 2.96 16.34
CA LYS A 158 -4.55 2.17 16.78
C LYS A 158 -4.96 1.07 17.74
N ASN A 159 -5.85 1.36 18.69
CA ASN A 159 -6.37 0.38 19.64
C ASN A 159 -7.19 -0.74 18.96
N ILE A 160 -8.02 -0.39 17.96
CA ILE A 160 -8.81 -1.36 17.19
C ILE A 160 -7.87 -2.32 16.45
N TYR A 161 -6.89 -1.78 15.73
CA TYR A 161 -5.94 -2.57 14.94
C TYR A 161 -5.02 -3.42 15.81
N GLU A 162 -4.61 -2.90 16.97
CA GLU A 162 -3.81 -3.64 17.94
C GLU A 162 -4.60 -4.81 18.53
N HIS A 163 -5.89 -4.64 18.78
CA HIS A 163 -6.75 -5.72 19.26
C HIS A 163 -6.86 -6.85 18.23
N SER A 164 -7.19 -6.53 16.97
CA SER A 164 -7.26 -7.51 15.87
C SER A 164 -5.93 -8.26 15.67
N PHE A 165 -4.82 -7.53 15.77
CA PHE A 165 -3.49 -8.14 15.67
C PHE A 165 -3.20 -9.11 16.81
N LYS A 166 -3.55 -8.77 18.05
CA LYS A 166 -3.40 -9.67 19.20
C LYS A 166 -4.26 -10.93 19.04
N ASP A 167 -5.49 -10.79 18.55
CA ASP A 167 -6.36 -11.94 18.28
C ASP A 167 -5.76 -12.89 17.23
N TYR A 168 -5.15 -12.34 16.19
CA TYR A 168 -4.40 -13.13 15.20
C TYR A 168 -3.22 -13.86 15.84
N VAL A 169 -2.37 -13.16 16.59
CA VAL A 169 -1.21 -13.74 17.28
C VAL A 169 -1.63 -14.87 18.23
N HIS A 170 -2.71 -14.69 18.99
CA HIS A 170 -3.25 -15.75 19.85
C HIS A 170 -3.73 -16.95 19.04
N THR A 171 -4.38 -16.74 17.89
CA THR A 171 -4.84 -17.82 17.00
C THR A 171 -3.66 -18.68 16.53
N ILE A 172 -2.62 -18.05 15.96
CA ILE A 172 -1.46 -18.77 15.42
C ILE A 172 -0.58 -19.39 16.50
N SER A 173 -0.60 -18.86 17.73
CA SER A 173 0.18 -19.41 18.86
C SER A 173 -0.24 -20.84 19.25
N SER A 174 -1.47 -21.21 18.92
CA SER A 174 -2.05 -22.54 19.16
C SER A 174 -1.89 -23.50 17.98
N GLN A 175 -1.58 -22.98 16.80
CA GLN A 175 -1.42 -23.75 15.56
C GLN A 175 0.04 -24.22 15.39
N ALA A 176 0.24 -25.31 14.66
CA ALA A 176 1.58 -25.73 14.22
C ALA A 176 2.11 -24.73 13.18
N VAL A 177 3.44 -24.60 13.08
CA VAL A 177 4.07 -23.84 12.00
C VAL A 177 3.88 -24.62 10.71
N GLU A 178 3.25 -24.00 9.72
CA GLU A 178 3.18 -24.54 8.37
C GLU A 178 4.27 -23.93 7.48
N ASP A 179 4.22 -24.22 6.18
CA ASP A 179 5.16 -23.64 5.22
C ASP A 179 5.11 -22.10 5.24
N ILE A 180 6.26 -21.45 5.06
CA ILE A 180 6.40 -19.99 5.08
C ILE A 180 5.48 -19.34 4.04
N ALA A 181 5.36 -19.95 2.86
CA ALA A 181 4.47 -19.44 1.80
C ALA A 181 3.00 -19.45 2.24
N LEU A 182 2.59 -20.45 3.00
CA LEU A 182 1.23 -20.53 3.52
C LEU A 182 1.00 -19.55 4.67
N GLU A 183 1.97 -19.38 5.58
CA GLU A 183 1.88 -18.39 6.65
C GLU A 183 1.77 -16.96 6.10
N ILE A 184 2.49 -16.65 5.02
CA ILE A 184 2.33 -15.38 4.31
C ILE A 184 0.92 -15.28 3.75
N THR A 185 0.43 -16.30 3.05
CA THR A 185 -0.93 -16.29 2.47
C THR A 185 -2.00 -16.10 3.56
N ASN A 186 -1.87 -16.81 4.68
CA ASN A 186 -2.75 -16.69 5.84
C ASN A 186 -2.72 -15.29 6.46
N ALA A 187 -1.55 -14.67 6.55
CA ALA A 187 -1.41 -13.30 7.03
C ALA A 187 -2.15 -12.28 6.16
N PHE A 188 -2.09 -12.44 4.83
CA PHE A 188 -2.86 -11.58 3.90
C PHE A 188 -4.36 -11.78 4.07
N MET A 189 -4.82 -13.03 4.05
CA MET A 189 -6.25 -13.36 4.20
C MET A 189 -6.81 -12.90 5.55
N ARG A 190 -6.04 -13.08 6.63
CA ARG A 190 -6.47 -12.68 7.96
C ARG A 190 -6.54 -11.16 8.10
N LEU A 191 -5.59 -10.42 7.54
CA LEU A 191 -5.67 -8.96 7.57
C LEU A 191 -6.90 -8.45 6.82
N ASP A 192 -7.21 -9.03 5.66
CA ASP A 192 -8.41 -8.65 4.89
C ASP A 192 -9.72 -8.94 5.66
N GLU A 193 -9.79 -10.10 6.31
CA GLU A 193 -10.92 -10.44 7.19
C GLU A 193 -11.02 -9.49 8.40
N ASP A 194 -9.89 -9.14 9.02
CA ASP A 194 -9.84 -8.20 10.14
C ASP A 194 -10.30 -6.80 9.68
N LEU A 195 -9.85 -6.30 8.52
CA LEU A 195 -10.31 -5.02 7.95
C LEU A 195 -11.83 -5.01 7.72
N SER A 196 -12.36 -6.11 7.19
CA SER A 196 -13.80 -6.29 6.96
C SER A 196 -14.57 -6.30 8.29
N ARG A 197 -14.10 -7.05 9.28
CA ARG A 197 -14.70 -7.15 10.62
C ARG A 197 -14.67 -5.82 11.37
N GLU A 198 -13.56 -5.10 11.27
CA GLU A 198 -13.38 -3.79 11.90
C GLU A 198 -14.34 -2.75 11.33
N ALA A 199 -14.55 -2.75 10.01
CA ALA A 199 -15.52 -1.86 9.36
C ALA A 199 -16.97 -2.19 9.74
N LEU A 200 -17.32 -3.47 9.88
CA LEU A 200 -18.65 -3.90 10.31
C LEU A 200 -18.92 -3.58 11.79
N ASN A 201 -17.93 -3.80 12.66
CA ASN A 201 -18.10 -3.65 14.11
C ASN A 201 -17.91 -2.22 14.60
N HIS A 202 -17.09 -1.43 13.91
CA HIS A 202 -16.83 -0.03 14.26
C HIS A 202 -17.27 0.86 13.10
N THR A 203 -18.44 1.49 13.24
CA THR A 203 -18.99 2.44 12.26
C THR A 203 -18.29 3.80 12.30
N ASN A 204 -16.98 3.82 12.59
CA ASN A 204 -16.15 5.01 12.50
C ASN A 204 -15.94 5.33 11.01
N MET A 205 -16.03 6.61 10.63
CA MET A 205 -15.80 7.04 9.25
C MET A 205 -14.45 6.57 8.70
N ARG A 206 -13.44 6.44 9.56
CA ARG A 206 -12.08 6.07 9.15
C ARG A 206 -11.95 4.57 8.86
N THR A 207 -12.52 3.68 9.68
CA THR A 207 -12.56 2.23 9.40
C THR A 207 -13.39 1.95 8.15
N MET A 208 -14.51 2.66 7.98
CA MET A 208 -15.32 2.60 6.75
C MET A 208 -14.55 3.10 5.52
N SER A 209 -13.81 4.20 5.63
CA SER A 209 -13.00 4.73 4.52
C SER A 209 -11.91 3.75 4.09
N VAL A 210 -11.32 3.01 5.02
CA VAL A 210 -10.30 1.98 4.73
C VAL A 210 -10.92 0.83 3.96
N ALA A 211 -12.05 0.28 4.43
CA ALA A 211 -12.74 -0.81 3.74
C ALA A 211 -13.23 -0.40 2.34
N MET A 212 -13.77 0.81 2.19
CA MET A 212 -14.31 1.28 0.90
C MET A 212 -13.22 1.64 -0.11
N SER A 213 -12.04 2.08 0.34
CA SER A 213 -10.90 2.37 -0.57
C SER A 213 -10.13 1.13 -1.01
N GLY A 214 -10.39 -0.06 -0.44
CA GLY A 214 -9.78 -1.32 -0.90
C GLY A 214 -10.63 -2.10 -1.91
N LEU A 215 -11.91 -1.77 -2.05
CA LEU A 215 -12.93 -2.65 -2.65
C LEU A 215 -13.07 -2.55 -4.18
N LEU A 216 -12.22 -1.79 -4.89
CA LEU A 216 -12.35 -1.49 -6.33
C LEU A 216 -11.17 -2.00 -7.18
N LYS A 217 -10.46 -3.04 -6.74
CA LYS A 217 -9.50 -3.78 -7.58
C LYS A 217 -9.93 -5.24 -7.76
#